data_AF-A0A0E9QQH3-F1
#
_entry.id   AF-A0A0E9QQH3-F1
#
_cell.length_a   1.000
_cell.length_b   1.000
_cell.length_c   1.000
_cell.angle_alpha   90.00
_cell.angle_beta   90.00
_cell.angle_gamma   90.00
#
_symmetry.space_group_name_H-M   'P 1'
#
loop_
_entity.id
_entity.type
_entity.pdbx_description
1 polymer ?
#
loop_
_entity_poly.entity_id
_entity_poly.type
_entity_poly.pdbx_seq_one_letter_code
_entity_poly.pdbx_strand_id
1 'polypeptide(L)'
;MLAGLQIGDEHAPFSVQDEELASLRRTRTLEAICEDVLPKRLTDIRRLTSQLSQHRGPLQKGDFERTVLTMVYTANKMANTSGHQKDTWAESFVNLYRALKQDLRGQ
;
A
#
# COMPACT_ATOMS: atom_id res chain seq x y z
N MET A 1 10.97 -9.98 4.91
CA MET A 1 11.81 -8.89 5.46
C MET A 1 12.70 -8.34 4.35
N LEU A 2 12.52 -7.09 3.96
CA LEU A 2 13.52 -6.37 3.18
C LEU A 2 14.63 -6.01 4.18
N ALA A 3 15.86 -6.47 3.96
CA ALA A 3 16.95 -6.36 4.93
C ALA A 3 17.13 -4.90 5.41
N GLY A 4 16.85 -4.64 6.69
CA GLY A 4 16.97 -3.32 7.32
C GLY A 4 15.72 -2.41 7.27
N LEU A 5 14.64 -2.81 6.60
CA LEU A 5 13.42 -2.01 6.44
C LEU A 5 12.20 -2.70 7.08
N GLN A 6 11.60 -2.05 8.08
CA GLN A 6 10.37 -2.49 8.71
C GLN A 6 9.21 -1.61 8.25
N ILE A 7 8.24 -2.21 7.56
CA ILE A 7 6.98 -1.56 7.23
C ILE A 7 5.95 -2.08 8.23
N GLY A 8 5.67 -1.30 9.27
CA GLY A 8 4.67 -1.70 10.26
C GLY A 8 3.23 -1.32 9.86
N ASP A 9 2.31 -1.52 10.79
CA ASP A 9 0.88 -1.20 10.67
C ASP A 9 0.48 -0.04 11.59
N GLU A 10 -0.81 0.08 11.88
CA GLU A 10 -1.35 1.11 12.77
C GLU A 10 -0.70 1.13 14.17
N HIS A 11 -0.01 0.04 14.58
CA HIS A 11 0.66 -0.06 15.88
C HIS A 11 2.18 0.06 15.81
N ALA A 12 2.77 0.03 14.61
CA ALA A 12 4.21 0.16 14.42
C ALA A 12 4.48 1.01 13.16
N PRO A 13 5.11 2.19 13.28
CA PRO A 13 5.41 3.00 12.10
C PRO A 13 6.47 2.33 11.23
N PHE A 14 6.54 2.77 9.98
CA PHE A 14 7.67 2.47 9.12
C PHE A 14 8.98 2.90 9.81
N SER A 15 9.99 2.03 9.76
CA SER A 15 11.33 2.35 10.28
C SER A 15 12.42 1.70 9.43
N VAL A 16 13.51 2.44 9.25
CA VAL A 16 14.76 1.92 8.70
C VAL A 16 15.75 1.77 9.84
N GLN A 17 16.27 0.56 10.02
CA GLN A 17 17.17 0.24 11.13
C GLN A 17 18.63 0.66 10.87
N ASP A 18 18.98 0.83 9.60
CA ASP A 18 20.30 1.27 9.19
C ASP A 18 20.42 2.80 9.31
N GLU A 19 21.36 3.28 10.13
CA GLU A 19 21.52 4.69 10.45
C GLU A 19 21.96 5.53 9.24
N GLU A 20 22.79 4.97 8.35
CA GLU A 20 23.21 5.65 7.12
C GLU A 20 21.99 5.86 6.22
N LEU A 21 21.19 4.81 6.01
CA LEU A 21 19.96 4.89 5.20
C LEU A 21 18.90 5.78 5.85
N ALA A 22 18.73 5.77 7.17
CA ALA A 22 17.78 6.61 7.89
C ALA A 22 18.12 8.11 7.79
N SER A 23 19.41 8.44 7.66
CA SER A 23 19.84 9.84 7.48
C SER A 23 19.44 10.44 6.13
N LEU A 24 19.16 9.60 5.12
CA LEU A 24 18.88 10.04 3.76
C LEU A 24 17.53 10.77 3.67
N ARG A 25 17.52 11.92 2.99
CA ARG A 25 16.30 12.69 2.71
C ARG A 25 15.21 11.84 2.03
N ARG A 26 15.61 10.91 1.15
CA ARG A 26 14.69 10.01 0.45
C ARG A 26 13.97 9.05 1.40
N THR A 27 14.64 8.60 2.45
CA THR A 27 14.06 7.73 3.47
C THR A 27 13.01 8.48 4.29
N ARG A 28 13.27 9.73 4.66
CA ARG A 28 12.27 10.60 5.32
C ARG A 28 11.04 10.85 4.44
N THR A 29 11.24 10.97 3.12
CA THR A 29 10.12 11.07 2.17
C THR A 29 9.32 9.77 2.10
N LEU A 30 9.99 8.62 2.13
CA LEU A 30 9.32 7.33 2.14
C LEU A 30 8.55 7.09 3.45
N GLU A 31 9.10 7.49 4.59
CA GLU A 31 8.42 7.52 5.90
C GLU A 31 7.11 8.32 5.81
N ALA A 32 7.17 9.56 5.35
CA ALA A 32 5.99 10.41 5.20
C ALA A 32 4.96 9.79 4.24
N ILE A 33 5.40 9.17 3.14
CA ILE A 33 4.48 8.43 2.25
C ILE A 33 3.83 7.26 3.01
N CYS A 34 4.62 6.47 3.71
CA CYS A 34 4.12 5.30 4.44
C CYS A 34 3.15 5.67 5.56
N GLU A 35 3.37 6.78 6.27
CA GLU A 35 2.55 7.21 7.40
C GLU A 35 1.36 8.09 7.01
N ASP A 36 1.57 9.05 6.09
CA ASP A 36 0.56 10.09 5.79
C ASP A 36 -0.27 9.78 4.54
N VAL A 37 0.23 8.91 3.63
CA VAL A 37 -0.40 8.66 2.33
C VAL A 37 -1.02 7.26 2.24
N LEU A 38 -0.44 6.25 2.89
CA LEU A 38 -0.91 4.88 2.78
C LEU A 38 -1.98 4.54 3.82
N PRO A 39 -3.08 3.87 3.41
CA PRO A 39 -4.04 3.36 4.36
C PRO A 39 -3.41 2.23 5.19
N LYS A 40 -3.37 2.41 6.52
CA LYS A 40 -2.81 1.44 7.47
C LYS A 40 -3.79 0.33 7.85
N ARG A 41 -5.10 0.59 7.68
CA ARG A 41 -6.17 -0.33 8.06
C ARG A 41 -6.73 -1.05 6.86
N LEU A 42 -6.98 -2.34 7.03
CA LEU A 42 -7.62 -3.18 6.02
C LEU A 42 -9.01 -2.65 5.63
N THR A 43 -9.76 -2.07 6.57
CA THR A 43 -11.06 -1.44 6.30
C THR A 43 -10.94 -0.25 5.35
N ASP A 44 -9.89 0.55 5.49
CA ASP A 44 -9.63 1.69 4.59
C ASP A 44 -9.22 1.21 3.20
N ILE A 45 -8.45 0.12 3.11
CA ILE A 45 -8.09 -0.50 1.82
C ILE A 45 -9.34 -1.06 1.12
N ARG A 46 -10.23 -1.72 1.85
CA ARG A 46 -11.50 -2.21 1.31
C ARG A 46 -12.40 -1.06 0.84
N ARG A 47 -12.46 0.03 1.60
CA ARG A 47 -13.18 1.25 1.21
C ARG A 47 -12.61 1.88 -0.05
N LEU A 48 -11.29 2.05 -0.13
CA LEU A 48 -10.60 2.53 -1.32
C LEU A 48 -10.93 1.67 -2.53
N THR A 49 -10.83 0.35 -2.39
CA THR A 49 -11.15 -0.60 -3.46
C THR A 49 -12.60 -0.48 -3.94
N SER A 50 -13.56 -0.31 -3.03
CA SER A 50 -14.96 -0.09 -3.38
C SER A 50 -15.20 1.24 -4.09
N GLN A 51 -14.43 2.29 -3.76
CA GLN A 51 -14.50 3.58 -4.44
C GLN A 51 -13.93 3.48 -5.85
N LEU A 52 -12.82 2.77 -6.02
CA LEU A 52 -12.18 2.54 -7.31
C LEU A 52 -13.06 1.72 -8.25
N SER A 53 -13.78 0.71 -7.75
CA SER A 53 -14.68 -0.10 -8.58
C SER A 53 -15.92 0.67 -9.05
N GLN A 54 -16.33 1.71 -8.32
CA GLN A 54 -17.45 2.58 -8.69
C GLN A 54 -16.99 3.78 -9.55
N HIS A 55 -15.69 4.04 -9.60
CA HIS A 55 -15.13 5.17 -10.33
C HIS A 55 -15.32 4.99 -11.84
N ARG A 56 -15.72 6.08 -12.52
CA ARG A 56 -15.87 6.11 -13.97
C ARG A 56 -14.84 7.05 -14.58
N GLY A 57 -14.14 6.56 -15.60
CA GLY A 57 -13.03 7.25 -16.24
C GLY A 57 -11.67 6.89 -15.64
N PRO A 58 -10.58 7.45 -16.22
CA PRO A 58 -9.24 7.23 -15.73
C PRO A 58 -9.00 7.96 -14.41
N LEU A 59 -8.24 7.33 -13.53
CA LEU A 59 -7.77 7.92 -12.28
C LEU A 59 -6.89 9.14 -12.57
N GLN A 60 -7.02 10.14 -11.71
CA GLN A 60 -6.04 11.21 -11.68
C GLN A 60 -4.68 10.63 -11.27
N LYS A 61 -3.60 11.20 -11.82
CA LYS A 61 -2.22 10.72 -11.59
C LYS A 61 -1.91 10.45 -10.11
N GLY A 62 -2.28 11.37 -9.20
CA GLY A 62 -2.03 11.21 -7.78
C GLY A 62 -2.82 10.05 -7.13
N ASP A 63 -4.04 9.82 -7.58
CA ASP A 63 -4.88 8.71 -7.08
C ASP A 63 -4.39 7.36 -7.63
N PHE A 64 -3.92 7.33 -8.88
CA PHE A 64 -3.24 6.18 -9.45
C PHE A 64 -1.98 5.83 -8.65
N GLU A 65 -1.09 6.81 -8.43
CA GLU A 65 0.14 6.62 -7.65
C GLU A 65 -0.15 6.13 -6.22
N ARG A 66 -1.14 6.74 -5.54
CA ARG A 66 -1.57 6.31 -4.20
C ARG A 66 -2.10 4.88 -4.21
N THR A 67 -2.86 4.50 -5.24
CA THR A 67 -3.43 3.15 -5.37
C THR A 67 -2.33 2.12 -5.63
N VAL A 68 -1.35 2.42 -6.48
CA VAL A 68 -0.19 1.55 -6.72
C VAL A 68 0.61 1.35 -5.43
N LEU A 69 0.93 2.42 -4.71
CA LEU A 69 1.67 2.31 -3.45
C LEU A 69 0.89 1.53 -2.38
N THR A 70 -0.44 1.71 -2.33
CA THR A 70 -1.32 0.92 -1.45
C THR A 70 -1.29 -0.56 -1.82
N MET A 71 -1.26 -0.91 -3.11
CA MET A 71 -1.13 -2.28 -3.58
C MET A 71 0.21 -2.90 -3.17
N VAL A 72 1.31 -2.16 -3.28
CA VAL A 72 2.65 -2.59 -2.83
C VAL A 72 2.67 -2.83 -1.31
N TYR A 73 2.09 -1.92 -0.52
CA TYR A 73 1.95 -2.09 0.92
C TYR A 73 1.15 -3.35 1.27
N THR A 74 0.03 -3.56 0.60
CA THR A 74 -0.84 -4.74 0.79
C THR A 74 -0.09 -6.03 0.45
N ALA A 75 0.71 -6.05 -0.61
CA ALA A 75 1.58 -7.19 -0.95
C ALA A 75 2.62 -7.46 0.13
N ASN A 76 3.26 -6.41 0.67
CA ASN A 76 4.18 -6.56 1.78
C ASN A 76 3.50 -7.11 3.04
N LYS A 77 2.31 -6.60 3.42
CA LYS A 77 1.55 -7.15 4.56
C LYS A 77 1.16 -8.62 4.33
N MET A 78 0.72 -8.96 3.12
CA MET A 78 0.44 -10.37 2.76
C MET A 78 1.68 -11.27 2.90
N ALA A 79 2.86 -10.79 2.49
CA ALA A 79 4.09 -11.57 2.57
C ALA A 79 4.60 -11.77 4.00
N ASN A 80 4.30 -10.84 4.92
CA ASN A 80 4.75 -10.87 6.31
C ASN A 80 3.66 -11.29 7.32
N THR A 81 2.48 -11.71 6.84
CA THR A 81 1.36 -12.17 7.70
C THR A 81 1.06 -13.64 7.43
N SER A 82 0.64 -14.37 8.46
CA SER A 82 0.32 -15.80 8.41
C SER A 82 -1.16 -16.07 8.73
N GLY A 83 -1.67 -17.26 8.36
CA GLY A 83 -3.03 -17.68 8.68
C GLY A 83 -4.12 -16.88 7.97
N HIS A 84 -5.33 -16.80 8.54
CA HIS A 84 -6.51 -16.20 7.91
C HIS A 84 -6.34 -14.71 7.56
N GLN A 85 -5.47 -14.00 8.28
CA GLN A 85 -5.15 -12.62 7.94
C GLN A 85 -4.46 -12.53 6.57
N LYS A 86 -3.60 -13.50 6.21
CA LYS A 86 -2.95 -13.57 4.89
C LYS A 86 -3.98 -13.64 3.77
N ASP A 87 -5.01 -14.46 3.91
CA ASP A 87 -6.06 -14.62 2.90
C ASP A 87 -6.84 -13.32 2.70
N THR A 88 -7.06 -12.58 3.78
CA THR A 88 -7.76 -11.30 3.76
C THR A 88 -6.93 -10.20 3.07
N TRP A 89 -5.61 -10.20 3.30
CA TRP A 89 -4.67 -9.34 2.57
C TRP A 89 -4.57 -9.75 1.09
N ALA A 90 -4.61 -11.04 0.79
CA ALA A 90 -4.60 -11.57 -0.58
C ALA A 90 -5.83 -11.13 -1.38
N GLU A 91 -7.02 -11.24 -0.79
CA GLU A 91 -8.25 -10.73 -1.40
C GLU A 91 -8.15 -9.23 -1.72
N SER A 92 -7.69 -8.44 -0.75
CA SER A 92 -7.55 -6.99 -0.90
C SER A 92 -6.54 -6.63 -1.99
N PHE A 93 -5.41 -7.34 -2.05
CA PHE A 93 -4.41 -7.17 -3.11
C PHE A 93 -4.97 -7.45 -4.50
N VAL A 94 -5.68 -8.57 -4.66
CA VAL A 94 -6.29 -8.95 -5.94
C VAL A 94 -7.29 -7.88 -6.40
N ASN A 95 -8.08 -7.33 -5.49
CA ASN A 95 -9.06 -6.31 -5.86
C ASN A 95 -8.40 -4.97 -6.25
N LEU A 96 -7.33 -4.55 -5.55
CA LEU A 96 -6.53 -3.38 -5.96
C LEU A 96 -5.90 -3.58 -7.34
N TYR A 97 -5.34 -4.77 -7.60
CA TYR A 97 -4.78 -5.11 -8.90
C TYR A 97 -5.83 -5.03 -10.01
N ARG A 98 -7.05 -5.55 -9.78
CA ARG A 98 -8.15 -5.48 -10.75
C ARG A 98 -8.52 -4.03 -11.05
N ALA A 99 -8.63 -3.18 -10.04
CA ALA A 99 -8.94 -1.76 -10.20
C ALA A 99 -7.88 -1.03 -11.03
N LEU A 100 -6.59 -1.21 -10.70
CA LEU A 100 -5.48 -0.63 -11.46
C LEU A 100 -5.40 -1.13 -12.90
N LYS A 101 -5.64 -2.43 -13.10
CA LYS A 101 -5.66 -3.02 -14.44
C LYS A 101 -6.79 -2.47 -15.29
N GLN A 102 -7.95 -2.21 -14.69
CA GLN A 102 -9.07 -1.59 -15.39
C GLN A 102 -8.75 -0.14 -15.78
N ASP A 103 -8.14 0.61 -14.88
CA ASP A 103 -7.67 1.96 -15.15
C ASP A 103 -6.68 2.01 -16.32
N LEU A 104 -5.67 1.14 -16.31
CA LEU A 104 -4.62 1.08 -17.35
C LEU A 104 -5.11 0.64 -18.73
N ARG A 105 -6.20 -0.12 -18.81
CA ARG A 105 -6.72 -0.63 -20.09
C ARG A 105 -7.49 0.44 -20.87
N GLY A 106 -7.86 1.55 -20.22
CA GLY A 106 -9.02 2.32 -20.65
C GLY A 106 -10.28 1.48 -20.45
N GLN A 107 -11.41 2.13 -20.18
CA GLN A 107 -12.68 1.40 -20.00
C GLN A 107 -13.10 0.64 -21.26
#